data_AF-Q6H0W8-F1
#
_entry.id   AF-Q6H0W8-F1
#
_cell.length_a   1.000
_cell.length_b   1.000
_cell.length_c   1.000
_cell.angle_alpha   90.00
_cell.angle_beta   90.00
_cell.angle_gamma   90.00
#
_symmetry.space_group_name_H-M   'P 1'
#
loop_
_entity.id
_entity.type
_entity.pdbx_description
1 polymer ?
#
loop_
_entity_poly.entity_id
_entity_poly.type
_entity_poly.pdbx_seq_one_letter_code
_entity_poly.pdbx_strand_id
1 'polypeptide(L)'
;GMGGIGKTTLAKAVFDDISGGYEASCFIKHFDEAFNEKGLHRLLEEHFGKILKELPRVCSSITRPSLRGEILSKKRTLVVLDDVW
;
A
#
# COMPACT_ATOMS: atom_id res chain seq x y z
N GLY A 1 19.58 0.49 7.63
CA GLY A 1 20.05 0.30 9.03
C GLY A 1 20.44 -1.16 9.26
N MET A 2 21.26 -1.49 10.26
CA MET A 2 21.72 -2.88 10.51
C MET A 2 20.58 -3.89 10.52
N GLY A 3 20.80 -5.03 9.86
CA GLY A 3 19.86 -6.16 9.85
C GLY A 3 19.65 -6.72 11.27
N GLY A 4 18.47 -7.28 11.53
CA GLY A 4 18.21 -8.01 12.78
C GLY A 4 17.91 -7.18 14.04
N ILE A 5 18.03 -5.84 14.01
CA ILE A 5 17.76 -4.99 15.18
C ILE A 5 16.26 -4.84 15.54
N GLY A 6 15.36 -5.55 14.83
CA GLY A 6 13.92 -5.56 15.12
C GLY A 6 13.08 -4.44 14.48
N LYS A 7 13.62 -3.71 13.49
CA LYS A 7 12.90 -2.62 12.77
C LYS A 7 11.56 -3.07 12.21
N THR A 8 11.57 -4.14 11.41
CA THR A 8 10.37 -4.73 10.80
C THR A 8 9.39 -5.20 11.87
N THR A 9 9.89 -5.79 12.96
CA THR A 9 9.07 -6.24 14.10
C THR A 9 8.36 -5.06 14.76
N LEU A 10 9.07 -3.97 15.04
CA LEU A 10 8.48 -2.78 15.64
C LEU A 10 7.46 -2.12 14.70
N ALA A 11 7.81 -1.95 13.42
CA ALA A 11 6.90 -1.39 12.43
C ALA A 11 5.61 -2.22 12.30
N LYS A 12 5.73 -3.55 12.37
CA LYS A 12 4.59 -4.46 12.35
C LYS A 12 3.71 -4.30 13.59
N ALA A 13 4.31 -4.24 14.78
CA ALA A 13 3.56 -4.04 16.03
C ALA A 13 2.77 -2.72 16.02
N VAL A 14 3.39 -1.62 15.57
CA VAL A 14 2.71 -0.32 15.46
C VAL A 14 1.60 -0.36 14.41
N PHE A 15 1.86 -0.99 13.24
CA PHE A 15 0.85 -1.13 12.20
C PHE A 15 -0.39 -1.88 12.71
N ASP A 16 -0.19 -3.00 13.39
CA ASP A 16 -1.30 -3.80 13.91
C ASP A 16 -2.13 -3.04 14.96
N ASP A 17 -1.51 -2.16 15.75
CA ASP A 17 -2.18 -1.32 16.75
C ASP A 17 -3.02 -0.19 16.12
N ILE A 18 -2.46 0.52 15.12
CA ILE A 18 -3.10 1.75 14.60
C ILE A 18 -3.91 1.54 13.31
N SER A 19 -3.75 0.41 12.62
CA SER A 19 -4.35 0.16 11.30
C SER A 19 -5.88 0.24 11.29
N GLY A 20 -6.53 -0.11 12.40
CA GLY A 20 -8.00 -0.02 12.55
C GLY A 20 -8.55 1.41 12.49
N GLY A 21 -7.71 2.43 12.66
CA GLY A 21 -8.11 3.84 12.53
C GLY A 21 -8.17 4.34 11.09
N TYR A 22 -7.79 3.53 10.11
CA TYR A 22 -7.68 3.91 8.70
C TYR A 22 -8.73 3.18 7.86
N GLU A 23 -9.23 3.85 6.83
CA GLU A 23 -10.20 3.26 5.89
C GLU A 23 -9.56 2.22 4.98
N ALA A 24 -8.23 2.29 4.86
CA ALA A 24 -7.42 1.40 4.07
C ALA A 24 -6.04 1.29 4.72
N SER A 25 -5.51 0.08 4.86
CA SER A 25 -4.18 -0.13 5.41
C SER A 25 -3.45 -1.27 4.72
N CYS A 26 -2.14 -1.12 4.55
CA CYS A 26 -1.29 -2.14 3.94
C CYS A 26 0.12 -2.11 4.54
N PHE A 27 0.67 -3.30 4.80
CA PHE A 27 2.07 -3.51 5.13
C PHE A 27 2.73 -4.30 3.99
N ILE A 28 3.65 -3.68 3.26
CA ILE A 28 4.37 -4.31 2.15
C ILE A 28 5.75 -4.72 2.65
N LYS A 29 5.96 -6.03 2.80
CA LYS A 29 7.26 -6.64 3.14
C LYS A 29 8.17 -6.65 1.92
N HIS A 30 9.47 -6.44 2.14
CA HIS A 30 10.49 -6.47 1.08
C HIS A 30 10.07 -5.62 -0.13
N PHE A 31 9.70 -4.36 0.14
CA PHE A 31 9.08 -3.47 -0.83
C PHE A 31 9.91 -3.35 -2.11
N ASP A 32 11.22 -3.18 -1.99
CA ASP A 32 12.08 -3.04 -3.16
C ASP A 32 12.07 -4.29 -4.04
N GLU A 33 12.10 -5.49 -3.45
CA GLU A 33 12.02 -6.74 -4.20
C GLU A 33 10.69 -6.84 -4.93
N ALA A 34 9.59 -6.62 -4.20
CA ALA A 34 8.24 -6.70 -4.75
C ALA A 34 7.98 -5.62 -5.83
N PHE A 35 8.55 -4.43 -5.66
CA PHE A 35 8.46 -3.33 -6.61
C PHE A 35 9.23 -3.65 -7.89
N ASN A 36 10.44 -4.18 -7.78
CA ASN A 36 11.24 -4.57 -8.94
C ASN A 36 10.62 -5.75 -9.70
N GLU A 37 10.00 -6.71 -9.00
CA GLU A 37 9.34 -7.86 -9.63
C GLU A 37 8.01 -7.49 -10.31
N LYS A 38 7.14 -6.76 -9.60
CA LYS A 38 5.74 -6.56 -10.02
C LYS A 38 5.45 -5.17 -10.56
N GLY A 39 6.27 -4.18 -10.21
CA GLY A 39 6.01 -2.77 -10.43
C GLY A 39 4.92 -2.20 -9.51
N LEU A 40 4.93 -0.89 -9.35
CA LEU A 40 3.98 -0.15 -8.49
C LEU A 40 2.51 -0.45 -8.79
N HIS A 41 2.16 -0.61 -10.08
CA HIS A 41 0.78 -0.77 -10.49
C HIS A 41 0.15 -2.05 -9.95
N ARG A 42 0.85 -3.18 -10.04
CA ARG A 42 0.38 -4.47 -9.53
C ARG A 42 0.33 -4.48 -8.01
N LEU A 43 1.34 -3.91 -7.34
CA LEU A 43 1.35 -3.81 -5.88
C LEU A 43 0.14 -3.04 -5.35
N LEU A 44 -0.18 -1.89 -5.97
CA LEU A 44 -1.37 -1.12 -5.59
C LEU A 44 -2.67 -1.89 -5.85
N GLU A 45 -2.73 -2.69 -6.91
CA GLU A 45 -3.91 -3.50 -7.21
C GLU A 45 -4.08 -4.68 -6.24
N GLU A 46 -3.00 -5.38 -5.89
CA GLU A 46 -3.02 -6.48 -4.93
C GLU A 46 -3.51 -6.02 -3.55
N HIS A 47 -3.05 -4.84 -3.10
CA HIS A 47 -3.34 -4.36 -1.76
C HIS A 47 -4.61 -3.49 -1.67
N PHE A 48 -4.89 -2.68 -2.68
CA PHE A 48 -6.00 -1.73 -2.66
C PHE A 48 -7.05 -2.00 -3.73
N GLY A 49 -6.95 -3.09 -4.50
CA GLY A 49 -7.84 -3.36 -5.64
C GLY A 49 -9.32 -3.38 -5.30
N LYS A 50 -9.72 -3.82 -4.10
CA LYS A 50 -11.12 -3.76 -3.66
C LYS A 50 -11.58 -2.31 -3.41
N ILE A 51 -10.76 -1.53 -2.72
CA ILE A 51 -11.00 -0.10 -2.44
C ILE A 51 -11.05 0.71 -3.74
N LEU A 52 -10.21 0.37 -4.71
CA LEU A 52 -10.20 0.98 -6.04
C LEU A 52 -11.42 0.56 -6.89
N LYS A 53 -12.07 -0.57 -6.60
CA LYS A 53 -13.25 -1.10 -7.31
C LYS A 53 -14.59 -0.60 -6.76
N GLU A 54 -14.63 -0.01 -5.57
CA GLU A 54 -15.86 0.53 -4.94
C GLU A 54 -16.40 1.81 -5.62
N LEU A 55 -15.69 2.37 -6.61
CA LEU A 55 -16.16 3.54 -7.34
C LEU A 55 -17.05 3.18 -8.55
N PRO A 56 -18.05 4.02 -8.91
CA PRO A 56 -18.91 3.78 -10.06
C PRO A 56 -18.10 3.60 -11.34
N ARG A 57 -18.51 2.62 -12.16
CA ARG A 57 -17.89 2.18 -13.43
C ARG A 57 -17.86 3.24 -14.56
N VAL A 58 -17.73 4.53 -14.25
CA VAL A 58 -17.60 5.59 -15.27
C VAL A 58 -16.18 5.62 -15.86
N CYS A 59 -15.21 4.94 -15.26
CA CYS A 59 -13.82 4.86 -15.77
C CYS A 59 -13.43 3.42 -16.13
N SER A 60 -14.16 2.79 -17.05
CA SER A 60 -13.79 1.47 -17.59
C SER A 60 -12.58 1.49 -18.54
N SER A 61 -11.88 2.63 -18.73
CA SER A 61 -10.82 2.73 -19.74
C SER A 61 -9.56 3.54 -19.36
N ILE A 62 -9.30 3.87 -18.09
CA ILE A 62 -8.15 4.74 -17.78
C ILE A 62 -7.16 4.09 -16.82
N THR A 63 -6.24 3.38 -17.46
CA THR A 63 -4.91 2.94 -17.03
C THR A 63 -4.04 4.14 -16.60
N ARG A 64 -4.39 4.88 -15.54
CA ARG A 64 -3.54 5.96 -15.03
C ARG A 64 -3.21 5.78 -13.54
N PRO A 65 -1.92 5.63 -13.18
CA PRO A 65 -1.45 5.64 -11.79
C PRO A 65 -1.90 6.87 -11.00
N SER A 66 -2.06 8.02 -11.66
CA SER A 66 -2.46 9.30 -11.05
C SER A 66 -3.85 9.24 -10.39
N LEU A 67 -4.83 8.60 -11.03
CA LEU A 67 -6.20 8.45 -10.49
C LEU A 67 -6.23 7.57 -9.22
N ARG A 68 -5.33 6.60 -9.10
CA ARG A 68 -5.24 5.76 -7.89
C ARG A 68 -4.66 6.53 -6.72
N GLY A 69 -3.66 7.38 -6.96
CA GLY A 69 -3.13 8.31 -5.96
C GLY A 69 -4.19 9.27 -5.45
N GLU A 70 -5.05 9.79 -6.34
CA GLU A 70 -6.18 10.67 -5.98
C GLU A 70 -7.30 9.96 -5.20
N ILE A 71 -7.45 8.64 -5.34
CA ILE A 71 -8.43 7.86 -4.56
C ILE A 71 -7.87 7.58 -3.16
N LEU A 72 -6.62 7.15 -3.07
CA LEU A 72 -5.94 6.93 -1.80
C LEU A 72 -5.78 8.24 -1.01
N SER A 73 -5.74 9.40 -1.67
CA SER A 73 -5.70 10.71 -1.00
C SER A 73 -7.06 11.16 -0.45
N LYS A 74 -8.18 10.61 -0.93
CA LYS A 74 -9.53 10.89 -0.42
C LYS A 74 -9.93 10.01 0.75
N LYS A 75 -9.25 8.87 0.94
CA LYS A 75 -9.43 7.98 2.08
C LYS A 75 -8.28 8.13 3.05
N ARG A 76 -8.55 8.05 4.35
CA ARG A 76 -7.49 7.99 5.37
C ARG A 76 -6.77 6.64 5.22
N THR A 77 -5.65 6.63 4.49
CA THR A 77 -4.90 5.42 4.13
C THR A 77 -3.58 5.32 4.90
N LEU A 78 -3.28 4.15 5.47
CA LEU A 78 -1.98 3.84 6.08
C LEU A 78 -1.18 2.88 5.18
N VAL A 79 0.05 3.25 4.83
CA VAL A 79 0.95 2.38 4.08
C VAL A 79 2.27 2.28 4.83
N VAL A 80 2.71 1.04 5.09
CA VAL A 80 4.04 0.74 5.62
C VAL A 80 4.83 0.00 4.56
N LEU A 81 5.98 0.57 4.20
CA LEU A 81 6.94 -0.01 3.25
C LEU A 81 8.14 -0.52 4.05
N ASP A 82 8.36 -1.83 4.02
CA ASP A 82 9.45 -2.49 4.72
C ASP A 82 10.59 -2.78 3.74
N ASP A 83 11.84 -2.62 4.20
CA ASP A 83 13.05 -2.73 3.39
C ASP A 83 13.02 -1.86 2.11
N VAL A 84 13.13 -0.54 2.30
CA VAL A 84 13.29 0.46 1.23
C VAL A 84 14.74 0.98 1.22
N TRP A 85 15.38 0.97 0.06
CA TRP A 85 16.77 1.37 -0.21
C TRP A 85 16.89 2.52 -1.21
#